data_AF-A0A1G3WNS0-F1
#
_entry.id   AF-A0A1G3WNS0-F1
#
_cell.length_a   1.000
_cell.length_b   1.000
_cell.length_c   1.000
_cell.angle_alpha   90.00
_cell.angle_beta   90.00
_cell.angle_gamma   90.00
#
_symmetry.space_group_name_H-M   'P 1'
#
loop_
_entity.id
_entity.type
_entity.pdbx_description
1 polymer ?
#
loop_
_entity_poly.entity_id
_entity_poly.type
_entity_poly.pdbx_seq_one_letter_code
_entity_poly.pdbx_strand_id
1 'polypeptide(L)'
;MLKNTMTKRFNKMVVKSVILMAIPMILLGIALFMFPETLREILILAGLFLLLDMLVFSILNKRFSASLKGMKVIVTGIDQSYPYPERFRVTKINTLKSNFNAYGYKNMQIPKSFIQSRVDYYYHLYPALDQINEINEYKLVEVSAFKYALIEDVNKKRWISSFQYLEESKS
;
A
#
# COMPACT_ATOMS: atom_id res chain seq x y z
N MET A 1 -14.22 -10.11 -7.53
CA MET A 1 -13.20 -9.02 -7.55
C MET A 1 -13.10 -8.25 -6.24
N LEU A 2 -12.05 -8.53 -5.47
CA LEU A 2 -11.62 -7.75 -4.29
C LEU A 2 -11.47 -6.26 -4.64
N LYS A 3 -11.12 -5.97 -5.90
CA LYS A 3 -11.15 -4.64 -6.50
C LYS A 3 -12.49 -3.92 -6.28
N ASN A 4 -13.66 -4.55 -6.46
CA ASN A 4 -14.96 -3.87 -6.25
C ASN A 4 -15.32 -3.64 -4.77
N THR A 5 -15.02 -4.59 -3.88
CA THR A 5 -15.20 -4.37 -2.43
C THR A 5 -14.23 -3.29 -1.93
N MET A 6 -13.00 -3.31 -2.44
CA MET A 6 -11.97 -2.30 -2.20
C MET A 6 -12.37 -0.94 -2.77
N THR A 7 -12.92 -0.84 -3.98
CA THR A 7 -13.41 0.41 -4.56
C THR A 7 -14.55 0.98 -3.73
N LYS A 8 -15.45 0.15 -3.19
CA LYS A 8 -16.51 0.63 -2.28
C LYS A 8 -15.94 1.13 -0.94
N ARG A 9 -14.99 0.40 -0.33
CA ARG A 9 -14.33 0.84 0.92
C ARG A 9 -13.44 2.06 0.71
N PHE A 10 -12.75 2.12 -0.42
CA PHE A 10 -11.96 3.24 -0.90
C PHE A 10 -12.83 4.46 -1.14
N ASN A 11 -13.89 4.35 -1.94
CA ASN A 11 -14.87 5.42 -2.13
C ASN A 11 -15.47 5.89 -0.81
N LYS A 12 -15.82 4.99 0.12
CA LYS A 12 -16.33 5.40 1.44
C LYS A 12 -15.30 6.18 2.26
N MET A 13 -14.02 5.83 2.16
CA MET A 13 -12.95 6.53 2.88
C MET A 13 -12.55 7.84 2.19
N VAL A 14 -12.51 7.85 0.85
CA VAL A 14 -12.25 9.02 -0.01
C VAL A 14 -13.39 10.01 0.11
N VAL A 15 -14.65 9.59 0.09
CA VAL A 15 -15.80 10.49 0.32
C VAL A 15 -15.70 11.12 1.71
N LYS A 16 -15.33 10.35 2.74
CA LYS A 16 -15.10 10.91 4.08
C LYS A 16 -13.93 11.89 4.11
N SER A 17 -12.83 11.64 3.38
CA SER A 17 -11.69 12.57 3.32
C SER A 17 -12.01 13.81 2.50
N VAL A 18 -12.70 13.67 1.37
CA VAL A 18 -13.15 14.77 0.51
C VAL A 18 -14.11 15.68 1.27
N ILE A 19 -15.06 15.13 2.05
CA ILE A 19 -15.94 15.94 2.90
C ILE A 19 -15.14 16.68 3.98
N LEU A 20 -14.15 16.01 4.59
CA LEU A 20 -13.26 16.62 5.59
C LEU A 20 -12.38 17.74 5.00
N MET A 21 -12.08 17.68 3.69
CA MET A 21 -11.26 18.63 2.95
C MET A 21 -12.05 19.77 2.32
N ALA A 22 -13.32 19.52 1.93
CA ALA A 22 -14.20 20.51 1.34
C ALA A 22 -14.51 21.66 2.31
N ILE A 23 -14.64 21.35 3.61
CA ILE A 23 -14.91 22.37 4.64
C ILE A 23 -13.76 23.40 4.73
N PRO A 24 -12.48 22.99 4.85
CA PRO A 24 -11.33 23.89 4.72
C PRO A 24 -11.31 24.68 3.42
N MET A 25 -11.57 24.07 2.25
CA MET A 25 -11.57 24.78 0.96
C MET A 25 -12.63 25.87 0.88
N ILE A 26 -13.83 25.61 1.42
CA ILE A 26 -14.92 26.58 1.40
C ILE A 26 -14.58 27.77 2.32
N LEU A 27 -14.04 27.51 3.52
CA LEU A 27 -13.56 28.56 4.42
C LEU A 27 -12.43 29.39 3.80
N LEU A 28 -11.57 28.75 3.03
CA LEU A 28 -10.48 29.38 2.28
C LEU A 28 -11.01 30.26 1.14
N GLY A 29 -12.00 29.79 0.39
CA GLY A 29 -12.68 30.58 -0.65
C GLY A 29 -13.36 31.85 -0.12
N ILE A 30 -13.91 31.78 1.10
CA ILE A 30 -14.48 32.95 1.79
C ILE A 30 -13.38 33.93 2.21
N ALA A 31 -12.24 33.44 2.72
CA ALA A 31 -11.11 34.28 3.11
C ALA A 31 -10.46 35.03 1.93
N LEU A 32 -10.45 34.41 0.74
CA LEU A 32 -9.89 35.00 -0.49
C LEU A 32 -10.69 36.19 -1.05
N PHE A 33 -11.98 36.30 -0.73
CA PHE A 33 -12.83 37.35 -1.28
C PHE A 33 -12.69 38.70 -0.57
N MET A 34 -12.02 38.74 0.60
CA MET A 34 -12.05 39.90 1.50
C MET A 34 -10.80 40.79 1.55
N PHE A 35 -9.64 40.45 0.96
CA PHE A 35 -8.40 41.23 1.18
C PHE A 35 -7.43 41.35 -0.02
N PRO A 36 -6.54 42.38 -0.07
CA PRO A 36 -5.32 42.42 -0.91
C PRO A 36 -4.04 42.26 -0.05
N GLU A 37 -2.91 41.78 -0.64
CA GLU A 37 -1.80 40.92 -0.09
C GLU A 37 -1.94 39.42 -0.47
N THR A 38 -3.01 39.13 -1.21
CA THR A 38 -3.61 37.81 -1.45
C THR A 38 -2.79 36.80 -2.25
N LEU A 39 -1.92 37.21 -3.17
CA LEU A 39 -1.19 36.24 -4.00
C LEU A 39 -0.18 35.40 -3.21
N ARG A 40 0.42 35.99 -2.17
CA ARG A 40 1.38 35.30 -1.29
C ARG A 40 0.66 34.31 -0.38
N GLU A 41 -0.49 34.69 0.15
CA GLU A 41 -1.34 33.81 0.95
C GLU A 41 -1.93 32.68 0.12
N ILE A 42 -2.36 32.94 -1.12
CA ILE A 42 -2.84 31.92 -2.08
C ILE A 42 -1.76 30.85 -2.34
N LEU A 43 -0.52 31.25 -2.57
CA LEU A 43 0.58 30.30 -2.80
C LEU A 43 0.90 29.47 -1.55
N ILE A 44 0.89 30.09 -0.37
CA ILE A 44 1.07 29.40 0.91
C ILE A 44 -0.08 28.42 1.18
N LEU A 45 -1.31 28.81 0.88
CA LEU A 45 -2.52 28.01 1.02
C LEU A 45 -2.54 26.84 0.03
N ALA A 46 -2.15 27.05 -1.23
CA ALA A 46 -2.02 25.99 -2.22
C ALA A 46 -0.93 24.98 -1.81
N GLY A 47 0.20 25.46 -1.29
CA GLY A 47 1.26 24.61 -0.73
C GLY A 47 0.79 23.80 0.48
N LEU A 48 0.04 24.42 1.40
CA LEU A 48 -0.59 23.74 2.53
C LEU A 48 -1.59 22.69 2.07
N PHE A 49 -2.39 22.97 1.05
CA PHE A 49 -3.37 22.03 0.51
C PHE A 49 -2.69 20.79 -0.09
N LEU A 50 -1.64 20.99 -0.90
CA LEU A 50 -0.84 19.89 -1.45
C LEU A 50 -0.18 19.07 -0.35
N LEU A 51 0.35 19.70 0.70
CA LEU A 51 0.91 18.99 1.85
C LEU A 51 -0.15 18.18 2.60
N LEU A 52 -1.35 18.73 2.75
CA LEU A 52 -2.47 18.08 3.43
C LEU A 52 -3.00 16.89 2.62
N ASP A 53 -3.10 17.03 1.29
CA ASP A 53 -3.42 15.94 0.36
C ASP A 53 -2.37 14.82 0.44
N MET A 54 -1.08 15.16 0.45
CA MET A 54 -0.01 14.17 0.61
C MET A 54 -0.07 13.46 1.97
N LEU A 55 -0.35 14.19 3.06
CA LEU A 55 -0.50 13.62 4.40
C LEU A 55 -1.71 12.68 4.47
N VAL A 56 -2.84 13.10 3.93
CA VAL A 56 -4.07 12.30 3.92
C VAL A 56 -3.89 11.06 3.05
N PHE A 57 -3.31 11.17 1.87
CA PHE A 57 -2.96 10.01 1.04
C PHE A 57 -2.04 9.04 1.79
N SER A 58 -1.04 9.55 2.51
CA SER A 58 -0.15 8.72 3.33
C SER A 58 -0.88 8.03 4.49
N ILE A 59 -1.80 8.71 5.18
CA ILE A 59 -2.55 8.15 6.30
C ILE A 59 -3.55 7.10 5.82
N LEU A 60 -4.27 7.40 4.73
CA LEU A 60 -5.23 6.50 4.10
C LEU A 60 -4.53 5.21 3.67
N ASN A 61 -3.40 5.29 2.96
CA ASN A 61 -2.64 4.10 2.56
C ASN A 61 -2.24 3.20 3.74
N LYS A 62 -1.80 3.79 4.85
CA LYS A 62 -1.47 3.04 6.08
C LYS A 62 -2.70 2.36 6.67
N ARG A 63 -3.82 3.07 6.78
CA ARG A 63 -5.07 2.53 7.32
C ARG A 63 -5.67 1.44 6.43
N PHE A 64 -5.57 1.59 5.10
CA PHE A 64 -6.01 0.57 4.14
C PHE A 64 -5.19 -0.69 4.24
N SER A 65 -3.85 -0.59 4.26
CA SER A 65 -2.99 -1.77 4.42
C SER A 65 -3.27 -2.49 5.74
N ALA A 66 -3.53 -1.75 6.83
CA ALA A 66 -3.89 -2.33 8.11
C ALA A 66 -5.27 -3.03 8.07
N SER A 67 -6.25 -2.45 7.36
CA SER A 67 -7.58 -3.04 7.21
C SER A 67 -7.59 -4.31 6.36
N LEU A 68 -6.59 -4.51 5.51
CA LEU A 68 -6.45 -5.68 4.64
C LEU A 68 -5.78 -6.85 5.36
N LYS A 69 -4.98 -6.56 6.38
CA LYS A 69 -4.28 -7.57 7.16
C LYS A 69 -5.28 -8.49 7.85
N GLY A 70 -5.15 -9.79 7.60
CA GLY A 70 -5.98 -10.85 8.15
C GLY A 70 -7.19 -11.24 7.31
N MET A 71 -7.47 -10.54 6.19
CA MET A 71 -8.55 -10.94 5.28
C MET A 71 -8.28 -12.30 4.64
N LYS A 72 -9.32 -13.12 4.55
CA LYS A 72 -9.30 -14.36 3.76
C LYS A 72 -9.43 -14.03 2.29
N VAL A 73 -8.51 -14.52 1.49
CA VAL A 73 -8.42 -14.26 0.06
C VAL A 73 -8.21 -15.55 -0.73
N ILE A 74 -8.71 -15.56 -1.95
CA ILE A 74 -8.51 -16.62 -2.93
C ILE A 74 -7.61 -16.04 -4.03
N VAL A 75 -6.70 -16.83 -4.57
CA VAL A 75 -5.83 -16.41 -5.66
C VAL A 75 -6.46 -16.85 -6.99
N THR A 76 -6.69 -15.91 -7.90
CA THR A 76 -7.35 -16.15 -9.20
C THR A 76 -6.41 -16.14 -10.39
N GLY A 77 -5.13 -15.82 -10.17
CA GLY A 77 -4.14 -15.67 -11.23
C GLY A 77 -2.71 -15.67 -10.68
N ILE A 78 -1.74 -15.92 -11.56
CA ILE A 78 -0.31 -15.88 -11.27
C ILE A 78 0.33 -14.74 -12.06
N ASP A 79 1.22 -14.00 -11.43
CA ASP A 79 2.00 -12.96 -12.08
C ASP A 79 3.34 -13.51 -12.55
N GLN A 80 3.45 -13.81 -13.84
CA GLN A 80 4.69 -14.26 -14.46
C GLN A 80 5.75 -13.14 -14.56
N SER A 81 5.35 -11.88 -14.36
CA SER A 81 6.25 -10.72 -14.45
C SER A 81 6.86 -10.31 -13.11
N TYR A 82 6.86 -11.22 -12.12
CA TYR A 82 7.35 -10.95 -10.77
C TYR A 82 8.80 -10.39 -10.79
N PRO A 83 9.01 -9.13 -10.38
CA PRO A 83 10.26 -8.41 -10.68
C PRO A 83 11.32 -8.57 -9.58
N TYR A 84 10.98 -9.18 -8.44
CA TYR A 84 11.92 -9.35 -7.34
C TYR A 84 12.74 -10.64 -7.50
N PRO A 85 14.05 -10.60 -7.24
CA PRO A 85 14.86 -11.80 -7.25
C PRO A 85 14.58 -12.66 -6.00
N GLU A 86 14.73 -13.97 -6.09
CA GLU A 86 14.61 -14.88 -4.93
C GLU A 86 15.60 -14.55 -3.80
N ARG A 87 16.81 -14.10 -4.17
CA ARG A 87 17.86 -13.70 -3.25
C ARG A 87 18.52 -12.41 -3.71
N PHE A 88 18.85 -11.53 -2.77
CA PHE A 88 19.54 -10.29 -3.08
C PHE A 88 20.45 -9.81 -1.97
N ARG A 89 21.45 -9.03 -2.36
CA ARG A 89 22.27 -8.23 -1.44
C ARG A 89 21.72 -6.82 -1.39
N VAL A 90 21.58 -6.28 -0.19
CA VAL A 90 21.06 -4.92 0.01
C VAL A 90 22.06 -3.92 -0.56
N THR A 91 21.61 -3.08 -1.50
CA THR A 91 22.42 -1.98 -2.05
C THR A 91 22.31 -0.73 -1.20
N LYS A 92 21.14 -0.47 -0.60
CA LYS A 92 20.90 0.67 0.29
C LYS A 92 19.94 0.28 1.40
N ILE A 93 20.29 0.59 2.65
CA ILE A 93 19.35 0.52 3.77
C ILE A 93 18.72 1.91 3.89
N ASN A 94 17.45 2.05 3.51
CA ASN A 94 16.72 3.29 3.73
C ASN A 94 16.14 3.28 5.15
N THR A 95 16.95 3.67 6.14
CA THR A 95 16.52 3.91 7.54
C THR A 95 15.86 5.28 7.73
N LEU A 96 15.89 6.15 6.73
CA LEU A 96 15.56 7.59 6.86
C LEU A 96 14.07 7.93 7.00
N LYS A 97 13.14 6.96 7.01
CA LYS A 97 11.76 7.20 7.44
C LYS A 97 11.31 6.04 8.30
N SER A 98 11.07 6.30 9.59
CA SER A 98 10.65 5.33 10.63
C SER A 98 9.34 4.57 10.35
N ASN A 99 8.79 4.67 9.15
CA ASN A 99 7.53 4.09 8.73
C ASN A 99 7.60 3.23 7.47
N PHE A 100 8.78 3.03 6.85
CA PHE A 100 8.95 2.10 5.74
C PHE A 100 10.04 1.08 6.07
N ASN A 101 9.62 -0.06 6.63
CA ASN A 101 10.44 -1.25 6.81
C ASN A 101 10.72 -1.89 5.44
N ALA A 102 11.64 -1.33 4.65
CA ALA A 102 12.00 -1.87 3.34
C ALA A 102 13.52 -1.83 3.11
N TYR A 103 14.01 -2.79 2.33
CA TYR A 103 15.38 -2.88 1.89
C TYR A 103 15.51 -2.43 0.44
N GLY A 104 16.54 -1.63 0.16
CA GLY A 104 16.86 -1.23 -1.20
C GLY A 104 17.58 -2.34 -1.96
N TYR A 105 17.07 -2.67 -3.13
CA TYR A 105 17.73 -3.53 -4.12
C TYR A 105 17.64 -2.88 -5.49
N LYS A 106 18.78 -2.54 -6.09
CA LYS A 106 18.83 -1.71 -7.32
C LYS A 106 17.99 -0.42 -7.13
N ASN A 107 17.11 -0.11 -8.08
CA ASN A 107 16.17 1.02 -8.02
C ASN A 107 14.80 0.63 -7.42
N MET A 108 14.72 -0.48 -6.68
CA MET A 108 13.50 -1.00 -6.07
C MET A 108 13.58 -0.99 -4.53
N GLN A 109 12.41 -0.92 -3.89
CA GLN A 109 12.26 -1.06 -2.44
C GLN A 109 11.48 -2.34 -2.15
N ILE A 110 12.10 -3.27 -1.41
CA ILE A 110 11.51 -4.56 -1.07
C ILE A 110 11.09 -4.53 0.41
N PRO A 111 9.81 -4.77 0.74
CA PRO A 111 9.35 -4.80 2.12
C PRO A 111 10.10 -5.82 2.98
N LYS A 112 10.40 -5.47 4.23
CA LYS A 112 11.03 -6.37 5.20
C LYS A 112 10.19 -7.61 5.49
N SER A 113 8.87 -7.46 5.42
CA SER A 113 7.90 -8.54 5.59
C SER A 113 8.01 -9.64 4.53
N PHE A 114 8.55 -9.31 3.35
CA PHE A 114 8.69 -10.26 2.24
C PHE A 114 9.94 -11.12 2.39
N ILE A 115 10.81 -10.83 3.36
CA ILE A 115 12.02 -11.60 3.63
C ILE A 115 11.69 -12.81 4.49
N GLN A 116 12.07 -13.98 3.99
CA GLN A 116 11.98 -15.24 4.70
C GLN A 116 13.15 -15.45 5.66
N SER A 117 14.38 -15.19 5.18
CA SER A 117 15.59 -15.42 5.97
C SER A 117 16.74 -14.51 5.52
N ARG A 118 17.77 -14.44 6.37
CA ARG A 118 19.04 -13.80 6.05
C ARG A 118 20.15 -14.81 6.29
N VAL A 119 20.96 -15.04 5.26
CA VAL A 119 22.15 -15.90 5.33
C VAL A 119 23.33 -15.05 4.89
N ASP A 120 24.28 -14.85 5.79
CA ASP A 120 25.44 -13.96 5.61
C ASP A 120 25.04 -12.53 5.17
N TYR A 121 25.39 -12.18 3.93
CA TYR A 121 25.14 -10.89 3.29
C TYR A 121 23.93 -10.90 2.35
N TYR A 122 23.22 -12.03 2.24
CA TYR A 122 22.08 -12.22 1.35
C TYR A 122 20.76 -12.31 2.11
N TYR A 123 19.74 -11.68 1.52
CA TYR A 123 18.37 -11.70 1.98
C TYR A 123 17.56 -12.57 1.02
N HIS A 124 16.83 -13.52 1.57
CA HIS A 124 16.00 -14.46 0.83
C HIS A 124 14.54 -14.05 0.96
N LEU A 125 13.84 -13.96 -0.17
CA LEU A 125 12.42 -13.67 -0.19
C LEU A 125 11.60 -14.93 -0.04
N TYR A 126 10.38 -14.77 0.46
CA TYR A 126 9.37 -15.81 0.30
C TYR A 126 9.16 -16.09 -1.20
N PRO A 127 8.90 -17.35 -1.59
CA PRO A 127 8.71 -17.69 -2.99
C PRO A 127 7.49 -16.95 -3.56
N ALA A 128 7.58 -16.55 -4.83
CA ALA A 128 6.40 -16.12 -5.57
C ALA A 128 5.44 -17.30 -5.73
N LEU A 129 4.14 -17.03 -5.70
CA LEU A 129 3.15 -18.06 -5.99
C LEU A 129 3.21 -18.41 -7.48
N ASP A 130 3.54 -19.65 -7.78
CA ASP A 130 3.77 -20.21 -9.11
C ASP A 130 2.65 -21.15 -9.58
N GLN A 131 1.81 -21.63 -8.65
CA GLN A 131 0.66 -22.49 -8.92
C GLN A 131 -0.57 -22.03 -8.13
N ILE A 132 -1.74 -22.09 -8.76
CA ILE A 132 -3.02 -21.81 -8.11
C ILE A 132 -3.58 -23.14 -7.60
N ASN A 133 -3.70 -23.25 -6.29
CA ASN A 133 -4.46 -24.34 -5.69
C ASN A 133 -5.90 -23.87 -5.55
N GLU A 134 -6.82 -24.43 -6.34
CA GLU A 134 -8.22 -24.01 -6.43
C GLU A 134 -8.99 -24.07 -5.10
N ILE A 135 -8.49 -24.82 -4.11
CA ILE A 135 -9.17 -25.07 -2.82
C ILE A 135 -8.58 -24.23 -1.68
N ASN A 136 -7.44 -23.56 -1.88
CA ASN A 136 -6.74 -22.92 -0.76
C ASN A 136 -7.23 -21.49 -0.53
N GLU A 137 -7.92 -21.28 0.59
CA GLU A 137 -8.07 -19.94 1.17
C GLU A 137 -6.74 -19.52 1.79
N TYR A 138 -6.27 -18.34 1.42
CA TYR A 138 -5.09 -17.73 2.01
C TYR A 138 -5.48 -16.58 2.93
N LYS A 139 -4.67 -16.33 3.94
CA LYS A 139 -4.76 -15.14 4.79
C LYS A 139 -3.82 -14.07 4.27
N LEU A 140 -4.34 -12.87 4.08
CA LEU A 140 -3.55 -11.71 3.67
C LEU A 140 -2.71 -11.19 4.86
N VAL A 141 -1.38 -11.32 4.78
CA VAL A 141 -0.47 -10.92 5.87
C VAL A 141 -0.07 -9.47 5.76
N GLU A 142 0.31 -9.04 4.56
CA GLU A 142 0.75 -7.66 4.30
C GLU A 142 0.55 -7.30 2.83
N VAL A 143 0.24 -6.04 2.56
CA VAL A 143 0.14 -5.49 1.20
C VAL A 143 1.20 -4.43 1.02
N SER A 144 2.03 -4.60 0.01
CA SER A 144 3.08 -3.65 -0.36
C SER A 144 2.65 -2.83 -1.56
N ALA A 145 2.46 -1.53 -1.33
CA ALA A 145 2.17 -0.53 -2.36
C ALA A 145 1.05 -0.91 -3.35
N PHE A 146 0.09 -1.75 -2.92
CA PHE A 146 -1.00 -2.31 -3.75
C PHE A 146 -0.55 -3.02 -5.03
N LYS A 147 0.72 -3.42 -5.13
CA LYS A 147 1.25 -4.20 -6.25
C LYS A 147 1.41 -5.66 -5.89
N TYR A 148 1.99 -5.93 -4.74
CA TYR A 148 2.25 -7.28 -4.26
C TYR A 148 1.75 -7.44 -2.83
N ALA A 149 1.43 -8.66 -2.47
CA ALA A 149 1.01 -9.02 -1.13
C ALA A 149 1.69 -10.31 -0.67
N LEU A 150 1.91 -10.37 0.64
CA LEU A 150 2.31 -11.57 1.33
C LEU A 150 1.05 -12.29 1.78
N ILE A 151 0.89 -13.54 1.35
CA ILE A 151 -0.24 -14.40 1.68
C ILE A 151 0.26 -15.62 2.47
N GLU A 152 -0.58 -16.15 3.36
CA GLU A 152 -0.27 -17.27 4.25
C GLU A 152 -1.36 -18.34 4.12
N ASP A 153 -0.99 -19.59 3.90
CA ASP A 153 -1.92 -20.74 3.85
C ASP A 153 -2.20 -21.26 5.28
N VAL A 154 -3.15 -22.18 5.41
CA VAL A 154 -3.54 -22.87 6.64
C VAL A 154 -2.33 -23.50 7.36
N ASN A 155 -1.35 -23.97 6.59
CA ASN A 155 -0.10 -24.56 7.11
C ASN A 155 0.96 -23.50 7.54
N LYS A 156 0.59 -22.21 7.62
CA LYS A 156 1.50 -21.07 7.89
C LYS A 156 2.64 -20.89 6.88
N LYS A 157 2.59 -21.59 5.75
CA LYS A 157 3.51 -21.35 4.63
C LYS A 157 3.12 -20.05 3.95
N ARG A 158 4.11 -19.29 3.50
CA ARG A 158 3.90 -17.94 2.95
C ARG A 158 4.43 -17.84 1.53
N TRP A 159 3.70 -17.07 0.72
CA TRP A 159 4.04 -16.77 -0.66
C TRP A 159 3.79 -15.32 -0.97
N ILE A 160 4.46 -14.83 -2.02
CA ILE A 160 4.24 -13.51 -2.56
C ILE A 160 3.34 -13.65 -3.78
N SER A 161 2.21 -12.94 -3.78
CA SER A 161 1.27 -12.91 -4.90
C SER A 161 1.02 -11.48 -5.36
N SER A 162 0.68 -11.31 -6.63
CA SER A 162 0.30 -10.00 -7.17
C SER A 162 -1.08 -9.63 -6.66
N PHE A 163 -1.19 -8.40 -6.17
CA PHE A 163 -2.40 -7.91 -5.50
C PHE A 163 -3.62 -7.92 -6.44
N GLN A 164 -3.39 -7.78 -7.75
CA GLN A 164 -4.45 -7.79 -8.76
C GLN A 164 -5.17 -9.14 -8.90
N TYR A 165 -4.52 -10.23 -8.50
CA TYR A 165 -5.05 -11.59 -8.61
C TYR A 165 -5.61 -12.11 -7.28
N LEU A 166 -5.84 -11.23 -6.30
CA LEU A 166 -6.45 -11.58 -5.03
C LEU A 166 -7.93 -11.25 -5.05
N GLU A 167 -8.76 -12.23 -4.68
CA GLU A 167 -10.20 -12.10 -4.48
C GLU A 167 -10.59 -12.34 -3.01
N GLU A 168 -11.66 -11.68 -2.54
CA GLU A 168 -12.12 -11.89 -1.16
C GLU A 168 -12.81 -13.25 -1.10
N SER A 169 -12.43 -14.09 -0.13
CA SER A 169 -13.16 -15.33 0.06
C SER A 169 -14.59 -15.01 0.50
N LYS A 170 -15.57 -15.50 -0.26
CA LYS A 170 -16.97 -15.43 0.13
C LYS A 170 -17.22 -16.57 1.13
N SER A 171 -16.98 -16.27 2.41
CA SER A 171 -17.55 -17.05 3.51
C SER A 171 -19.07 -16.94 3.52
#